data_AF-A0A1I1QFF3-F1
#
_entry.id   AF-A0A1I1QFF3-F1
#
_cell.length_a   1.000
_cell.length_b   1.000
_cell.length_c   1.000
_cell.angle_alpha   90.00
_cell.angle_beta   90.00
_cell.angle_gamma   90.00
#
_symmetry.space_group_name_H-M   'P 1'
#
loop_
_entity.id
_entity.type
_entity.pdbx_description
1 polymer ?
#
loop_
_entity_poly.entity_id
_entity_poly.type
_entity_poly.pdbx_seq_one_letter_code
_entity_poly.pdbx_strand_id
1 'polypeptide(L)'
;MNSCVNKNDYILTLGDWVEGIKVNNFKYVTRSSDFLIYHIREFIKFDTKNSEKWKLVIKTINSIISEQMKKQSKYNGLMPDFFIKYKGKYIAPKVKVLETIHDGDYYFNSCRIPWRYSMDIILNKTPVTTELHTLNKWIKKETLSNPENIKSGYYVANDSPGKPFGSTNDISFIAPFLVSSLIEKGHDTWTISIWKTLINKPIESCTFYENTLKLMTMIVATGNW
;
A
#
# COMPACT_ATOMS: atom_id res chain seq x y z
N MET A 1 -17.86 -7.23 5.62
CA MET A 1 -17.76 -7.95 6.92
C MET A 1 -18.07 -9.44 6.81
N ASN A 2 -19.18 -9.86 6.20
CA ASN A 2 -19.60 -11.27 6.30
C ASN A 2 -18.69 -12.27 5.58
N SER A 3 -18.22 -11.93 4.37
CA SER A 3 -17.54 -12.87 3.47
C SER A 3 -16.05 -12.56 3.22
N CYS A 4 -15.63 -11.29 3.33
CA CYS A 4 -14.24 -10.88 3.04
C CYS A 4 -13.42 -10.50 4.28
N VAL A 5 -13.82 -10.99 5.47
CA VAL A 5 -13.11 -10.74 6.73
C VAL A 5 -12.93 -12.06 7.47
N ASN A 6 -11.68 -12.40 7.81
CA ASN A 6 -11.41 -13.48 8.74
C ASN A 6 -11.78 -12.99 10.16
N LYS A 7 -12.87 -13.55 10.71
CA LYS A 7 -13.44 -13.14 12.00
C LYS A 7 -12.62 -13.57 13.22
N ASN A 8 -11.65 -14.49 13.06
CA ASN A 8 -10.76 -14.88 14.15
C ASN A 8 -9.68 -13.83 14.40
N ASP A 9 -9.16 -13.25 13.32
CA ASP A 9 -8.06 -12.28 13.36
C ASP A 9 -8.53 -10.84 13.13
N TYR A 10 -9.77 -10.66 12.67
CA TYR A 10 -10.31 -9.41 12.15
C TYR A 10 -9.37 -8.80 11.12
N ILE A 11 -9.14 -9.52 10.02
CA ILE A 11 -8.32 -9.03 8.90
C ILE A 11 -9.04 -9.32 7.58
N LEU A 12 -8.83 -8.45 6.59
CA LEU A 12 -9.38 -8.61 5.25
C LEU A 12 -8.78 -9.86 4.58
N THR A 13 -9.64 -10.69 3.98
CA THR A 13 -9.19 -11.82 3.13
C THR A 13 -9.00 -11.35 1.70
N LEU A 14 -8.36 -12.18 0.86
CA LEU A 14 -8.13 -11.90 -0.57
C LEU A 14 -9.43 -11.82 -1.40
N GLY A 15 -10.54 -12.28 -0.84
CA GLY A 15 -11.86 -12.35 -1.46
C GLY A 15 -12.79 -13.25 -0.64
N ASP A 16 -14.04 -13.37 -1.11
CA ASP A 16 -15.07 -14.25 -0.53
C ASP A 16 -14.81 -15.74 -0.83
N TRP A 17 -14.19 -16.05 -1.97
CA TRP A 17 -13.77 -17.40 -2.36
C TRP A 17 -12.84 -18.07 -1.34
N VAL A 18 -12.19 -17.29 -0.46
CA VAL A 18 -11.32 -17.80 0.60
C VAL A 18 -12.08 -18.69 1.59
N GLU A 19 -13.36 -18.42 1.84
CA GLU A 19 -14.21 -19.25 2.72
C GLU A 19 -14.43 -20.66 2.12
N GLY A 20 -14.45 -20.76 0.79
CA GLY A 20 -14.65 -22.02 0.06
C GLY A 20 -13.41 -22.91 -0.03
N ILE A 21 -12.21 -22.41 0.28
CA ILE A 21 -10.96 -23.17 0.11
C ILE A 21 -10.48 -23.81 1.41
N LYS A 22 -10.43 -25.15 1.39
CA LYS A 22 -9.95 -25.97 2.52
C LYS A 22 -8.44 -26.21 2.55
N VAL A 23 -7.77 -26.10 1.39
CA VAL A 23 -6.42 -26.70 1.20
C VAL A 23 -5.25 -25.73 1.43
N ASN A 24 -5.38 -24.45 1.05
CA ASN A 24 -4.23 -23.51 0.99
C ASN A 24 -4.20 -22.45 2.10
N ASN A 25 -5.00 -22.60 3.15
CA ASN A 25 -5.02 -21.73 4.33
C ASN A 25 -5.08 -20.20 4.04
N PHE A 26 -5.62 -19.81 2.88
CA PHE A 26 -5.72 -18.42 2.41
C PHE A 26 -6.50 -17.52 3.38
N LYS A 27 -7.26 -18.09 4.31
CA LYS A 27 -7.87 -17.36 5.43
C LYS A 27 -6.85 -16.59 6.27
N TYR A 28 -5.58 -16.96 6.24
CA TYR A 28 -4.49 -16.26 6.93
C TYR A 28 -3.53 -15.53 5.98
N VAL A 29 -3.99 -15.22 4.77
CA VAL A 29 -3.29 -14.38 3.81
C VAL A 29 -4.10 -13.10 3.64
N THR A 30 -3.40 -11.96 3.66
CA THR A 30 -4.01 -10.66 3.41
C THR A 30 -3.14 -9.84 2.47
N ARG A 31 -3.74 -8.96 1.69
CA ARG A 31 -3.05 -8.10 0.73
C ARG A 31 -2.95 -6.70 1.31
N SER A 32 -1.74 -6.18 1.43
CA SER A 32 -1.47 -4.90 2.10
C SER A 32 -2.14 -3.71 1.40
N SER A 33 -2.26 -3.74 0.08
CA SER A 33 -2.95 -2.70 -0.69
C SER A 33 -4.46 -2.63 -0.42
N ASP A 34 -5.03 -3.63 0.23
CA ASP A 34 -6.44 -3.67 0.61
C ASP A 34 -6.68 -3.03 1.97
N PHE A 35 -5.63 -2.57 2.68
CA PHE A 35 -5.72 -1.87 3.96
C PHE A 35 -6.21 -0.42 3.77
N LEU A 36 -7.41 -0.28 3.23
CA LEU A 36 -8.09 0.96 2.92
C LEU A 36 -8.67 1.60 4.20
N ILE A 37 -7.82 2.03 5.13
CA ILE A 37 -8.23 2.51 6.47
C ILE A 37 -9.32 3.58 6.39
N TYR A 38 -9.21 4.53 5.44
CA TYR A 38 -10.26 5.52 5.18
C TYR A 38 -11.63 4.86 4.89
N HIS A 39 -11.70 3.89 3.98
CA HIS A 39 -12.95 3.21 3.65
C HIS A 39 -13.48 2.40 4.84
N ILE A 40 -12.59 1.77 5.61
CA ILE A 40 -13.00 1.02 6.81
C ILE A 40 -13.60 1.97 7.86
N ARG A 41 -13.12 3.21 7.98
CA ARG A 41 -13.78 4.23 8.82
C ARG A 41 -15.15 4.62 8.31
N GLU A 42 -15.34 4.73 7.00
CA GLU A 42 -16.69 4.93 6.45
C GLU A 42 -17.59 3.73 6.76
N PHE A 43 -17.09 2.49 6.66
CA PHE A 43 -17.85 1.31 7.07
C PHE A 43 -18.24 1.32 8.55
N ILE A 44 -17.37 1.82 9.44
CA ILE A 44 -17.69 2.01 10.87
C ILE A 44 -18.90 2.94 11.06
N LYS A 45 -19.03 3.98 10.21
CA LYS A 45 -20.14 4.95 10.26
C LYS A 45 -21.44 4.37 9.71
N PHE A 46 -21.38 3.64 8.58
CA PHE A 46 -22.58 3.19 7.86
C PHE A 46 -23.04 1.76 8.19
N ASP A 47 -22.13 0.82 8.46
CA ASP A 47 -22.44 -0.56 8.91
C ASP A 47 -22.43 -0.62 10.44
N THR A 48 -23.36 0.12 11.06
CA THR A 48 -23.43 0.30 12.52
C THR A 48 -23.51 -1.03 13.28
N LYS A 49 -24.18 -2.04 12.70
CA LYS A 49 -24.28 -3.40 13.26
C LYS A 49 -22.92 -4.08 13.42
N ASN A 50 -21.93 -3.77 12.58
CA ASN A 50 -20.58 -4.34 12.65
C ASN A 50 -19.50 -3.31 13.00
N SER A 51 -19.87 -2.13 13.48
CA SER A 51 -18.96 -1.02 13.76
C SER A 51 -17.76 -1.44 14.62
N GLU A 52 -18.00 -2.16 15.72
CA GLU A 52 -16.92 -2.66 16.59
C GLU A 52 -16.00 -3.67 15.90
N LYS A 53 -16.55 -4.51 15.00
CA LYS A 53 -15.73 -5.46 14.23
C LYS A 53 -14.85 -4.75 13.22
N TRP A 54 -15.35 -3.69 12.57
CA TRP A 54 -14.54 -2.87 11.68
C TRP A 54 -13.43 -2.12 12.42
N LYS A 55 -13.67 -1.66 13.66
CA LYS A 55 -12.62 -1.10 14.53
C LYS A 55 -11.53 -2.13 14.84
N LEU A 56 -11.91 -3.40 15.09
CA LEU A 56 -10.94 -4.49 15.26
C LEU A 56 -10.11 -4.71 13.99
N VAL A 57 -10.70 -4.57 12.79
CA VAL A 57 -9.95 -4.65 11.52
C VAL A 57 -8.87 -3.57 11.42
N ILE A 58 -9.20 -2.31 11.72
CA ILE A 58 -8.21 -1.22 11.76
C ILE A 58 -7.12 -1.51 12.79
N LYS A 59 -7.47 -2.01 13.98
CA LYS A 59 -6.51 -2.38 15.02
C LYS A 59 -5.53 -3.45 14.53
N THR A 60 -6.02 -4.50 13.87
CA THR A 60 -5.17 -5.56 13.32
C THR A 60 -4.26 -5.02 12.22
N ILE A 61 -4.79 -4.24 11.27
CA ILE A 61 -4.00 -3.58 10.21
C ILE A 61 -2.84 -2.77 10.81
N ASN A 62 -3.12 -1.91 11.78
CA ASN A 62 -2.10 -1.08 12.43
C ASN A 62 -1.04 -1.92 13.16
N SER A 63 -1.44 -3.05 13.75
CA SER A 63 -0.51 -3.99 14.39
C SER A 63 0.42 -4.64 13.37
N ILE A 64 -0.10 -5.06 12.21
CA ILE A 64 0.69 -5.65 11.13
C ILE A 64 1.71 -4.63 10.61
N ILE A 65 1.26 -3.41 10.29
CA ILE A 65 2.14 -2.32 9.82
C ILE A 65 3.23 -2.03 10.86
N SER A 66 2.86 -1.92 12.15
CA SER A 66 3.82 -1.66 13.22
C SER A 66 4.88 -2.77 13.35
N GLU A 67 4.49 -4.05 13.29
CA GLU A 67 5.44 -5.16 13.38
C GLU A 67 6.36 -5.22 12.15
N GLN A 68 5.85 -4.88 10.96
CA GLN A 68 6.63 -4.79 9.73
C GLN A 68 7.66 -3.64 9.80
N MET A 69 7.25 -2.47 10.31
CA MET A 69 8.12 -1.32 10.55
C MET A 69 9.23 -1.59 11.57
N LYS A 70 9.03 -2.48 12.55
CA LYS A 70 10.09 -2.86 13.50
C LYS A 70 11.17 -3.76 12.88
N LYS A 71 10.92 -4.31 11.69
CA LYS A 71 11.77 -5.32 11.06
C LYS A 71 12.25 -4.84 9.69
N GLN A 72 11.77 -5.44 8.59
CA GLN A 72 12.30 -5.25 7.25
C GLN A 72 12.05 -3.83 6.72
N SER A 73 11.06 -3.12 7.25
CA SER A 73 10.65 -1.80 6.75
C SER A 73 11.13 -0.62 7.58
N LYS A 74 11.98 -0.88 8.59
CA LYS A 74 12.44 0.12 9.56
C LYS A 74 13.01 1.40 8.96
N TYR A 75 13.67 1.29 7.80
CA TYR A 75 14.38 2.41 7.18
C TYR A 75 13.79 2.88 5.85
N ASN A 76 12.77 2.18 5.33
CA ASN A 76 12.21 2.46 4.02
C ASN A 76 10.68 2.54 3.99
N GLY A 77 9.98 2.15 5.07
CA GLY A 77 8.52 2.21 5.13
C GLY A 77 7.77 1.27 4.18
N LEU A 78 8.47 0.41 3.41
CA LEU A 78 7.86 -0.45 2.40
C LEU A 78 6.93 -1.49 3.04
N MET A 79 5.90 -1.91 2.33
CA MET A 79 5.05 -3.04 2.73
C MET A 79 5.02 -4.06 1.58
N PRO A 80 5.00 -5.37 1.88
CA PRO A 80 4.95 -6.42 0.87
C PRO A 80 3.59 -6.46 0.16
N ASP A 81 3.51 -7.02 -1.05
CA ASP A 81 2.25 -7.31 -1.73
C ASP A 81 1.28 -8.09 -0.82
N PHE A 82 1.77 -9.16 -0.19
CA PHE A 82 1.00 -10.00 0.73
C PHE A 82 1.65 -10.14 2.10
N PHE A 83 0.82 -10.38 3.10
CA PHE A 83 1.22 -10.88 4.40
C PHE A 83 0.62 -12.26 4.63
N ILE A 84 1.39 -13.15 5.26
CA ILE A 84 0.92 -14.47 5.70
C ILE A 84 1.05 -14.60 7.22
N LYS A 85 0.11 -15.30 7.86
CA LYS A 85 0.24 -15.61 9.29
C LYS A 85 1.20 -16.77 9.52
N TYR A 86 2.21 -16.53 10.34
CA TYR A 86 3.17 -17.53 10.79
C TYR A 86 3.40 -17.35 12.30
N LYS A 87 3.25 -18.44 13.07
CA LYS A 87 3.41 -18.45 14.53
C LYS A 87 2.65 -17.31 15.23
N GLY A 88 1.41 -17.08 14.82
CA GLY A 88 0.52 -16.07 15.42
C GLY A 88 0.70 -14.64 14.90
N LYS A 89 1.70 -14.35 14.06
CA LYS A 89 1.96 -13.01 13.52
C LYS A 89 1.87 -12.99 12.00
N TYR A 90 1.40 -11.89 11.44
CA TYR A 90 1.47 -11.65 9.99
C TYR A 90 2.87 -11.16 9.63
N ILE A 91 3.48 -11.80 8.63
CA ILE A 91 4.83 -11.49 8.14
C ILE A 91 4.82 -11.46 6.62
N ALA A 92 5.74 -10.67 6.04
CA ALA A 92 6.03 -10.75 4.62
C ALA A 92 6.51 -12.18 4.26
N PRO A 93 5.89 -12.89 3.30
CA PRO A 93 6.31 -14.21 2.87
C PRO A 93 7.69 -14.17 2.19
N LYS A 94 8.43 -15.28 2.21
CA LYS A 94 9.70 -15.42 1.47
C LYS A 94 9.58 -16.31 0.22
N VAL A 95 8.35 -16.58 -0.17
CA VAL A 95 7.98 -17.53 -1.22
C VAL A 95 6.74 -16.99 -1.92
N LYS A 96 6.47 -17.50 -3.13
CA LYS A 96 5.20 -17.27 -3.80
C LYS A 96 4.04 -17.80 -2.95
N VAL A 97 3.07 -16.94 -2.69
CA VAL A 97 1.84 -17.28 -1.97
C VAL A 97 0.69 -17.46 -2.96
N LEU A 98 0.56 -16.54 -3.93
CA LEU A 98 -0.50 -16.54 -4.92
C LEU A 98 0.03 -16.16 -6.32
N GLU A 99 0.75 -15.05 -6.44
CA GLU A 99 0.93 -14.41 -7.75
C GLU A 99 2.35 -14.64 -8.29
N THR A 100 3.37 -14.26 -7.53
CA THR A 100 4.76 -14.23 -8.00
C THR A 100 5.77 -14.57 -6.90
N ILE A 101 7.05 -14.70 -7.27
CA ILE A 101 8.13 -14.80 -6.28
C ILE A 101 8.27 -13.54 -5.43
N HIS A 102 7.73 -12.40 -5.89
CA HIS A 102 7.78 -11.09 -5.23
C HIS A 102 6.56 -10.82 -4.34
N ASP A 103 5.74 -11.82 -4.01
CA ASP A 103 4.59 -11.68 -3.12
C ASP A 103 4.95 -11.14 -1.73
N GLY A 104 6.22 -11.26 -1.33
CA GLY A 104 6.78 -10.73 -0.09
C GLY A 104 7.53 -9.42 -0.23
N ASP A 105 7.51 -8.79 -1.39
CA ASP A 105 8.22 -7.56 -1.71
C ASP A 105 7.25 -6.45 -2.07
N TYR A 106 7.75 -5.22 -2.17
CA TYR A 106 6.95 -4.11 -2.66
C TYR A 106 6.86 -4.19 -4.19
N TYR A 107 5.70 -4.59 -4.71
CA TYR A 107 5.51 -4.83 -6.14
C TYR A 107 4.13 -4.33 -6.62
N PHE A 108 3.57 -4.94 -7.67
CA PHE A 108 2.40 -4.40 -8.38
C PHE A 108 1.15 -4.29 -7.51
N ASN A 109 1.02 -5.06 -6.42
CA ASN A 109 -0.09 -4.84 -5.50
C ASN A 109 0.20 -3.67 -4.56
N SER A 110 1.32 -3.71 -3.86
CA SER A 110 1.69 -2.76 -2.82
C SER A 110 2.07 -1.39 -3.38
N CYS A 111 2.31 -1.24 -4.69
CA CYS A 111 2.57 0.05 -5.32
C CYS A 111 1.48 1.08 -5.02
N ARG A 112 0.25 0.62 -4.74
CA ARG A 112 -0.92 1.44 -4.39
C ARG A 112 -0.87 2.03 -2.98
N ILE A 113 0.00 1.53 -2.10
CA ILE A 113 0.02 1.87 -0.67
C ILE A 113 0.25 3.36 -0.40
N PRO A 114 1.22 4.06 -1.05
CA PRO A 114 1.39 5.49 -0.86
C PRO A 114 0.08 6.27 -1.07
N TRP A 115 -0.72 5.86 -2.06
CA TRP A 115 -2.06 6.42 -2.24
C TRP A 115 -3.02 5.98 -1.13
N ARG A 116 -3.21 4.66 -0.96
CA ARG A 116 -4.27 4.12 -0.09
C ARG A 116 -4.13 4.52 1.37
N TYR A 117 -2.90 4.51 1.91
CA TYR A 117 -2.66 4.79 3.32
C TYR A 117 -2.73 6.28 3.62
N SER A 118 -2.39 7.14 2.66
CA SER A 118 -2.48 8.60 2.82
C SER A 118 -3.91 9.13 2.83
N MET A 119 -4.89 8.39 2.29
CA MET A 119 -6.29 8.85 2.22
C MET A 119 -6.88 9.19 3.59
N ASP A 120 -6.60 8.40 4.64
CA ASP A 120 -7.14 8.67 5.99
C ASP A 120 -6.60 9.99 6.55
N ILE A 121 -5.32 10.29 6.29
CA ILE A 121 -4.68 11.55 6.70
C ILE A 121 -5.26 12.73 5.92
N ILE A 122 -5.43 12.59 4.60
CA ILE A 122 -5.89 13.69 3.75
C ILE A 122 -7.35 14.05 4.05
N LEU A 123 -8.23 13.05 4.15
CA LEU A 123 -9.67 13.26 4.26
C LEU A 123 -10.11 13.46 5.72
N ASN A 124 -9.58 12.66 6.65
CA ASN A 124 -9.97 12.74 8.06
C ASN A 124 -8.99 13.55 8.93
N LYS A 125 -7.94 14.15 8.33
CA LYS A 125 -6.93 14.98 9.03
C LYS A 125 -6.26 14.25 10.20
N THR A 126 -6.11 12.93 10.10
CA THR A 126 -5.38 12.15 11.11
C THR A 126 -3.88 12.49 11.06
N PRO A 127 -3.13 12.29 12.15
CA PRO A 127 -1.68 12.49 12.13
C PRO A 127 -0.97 11.64 11.07
N VAL A 128 0.10 12.19 10.48
CA VAL A 128 0.98 11.44 9.56
C VAL A 128 1.58 10.26 10.30
N THR A 129 1.51 9.07 9.69
CA THR A 129 2.07 7.84 10.29
C THR A 129 3.58 7.80 10.13
N THR A 130 4.27 7.15 11.08
CA THR A 130 5.73 6.92 10.99
C THR A 130 6.11 6.13 9.73
N GLU A 131 5.25 5.21 9.30
CA GLU A 131 5.46 4.41 8.09
C GLU A 131 5.48 5.28 6.83
N LEU A 132 4.42 6.07 6.56
CA LEU A 132 4.37 6.95 5.41
C LEU A 132 5.48 8.01 5.43
N HIS A 133 5.78 8.55 6.61
CA HIS A 133 6.88 9.51 6.75
C HIS A 133 8.24 8.92 6.40
N THR A 134 8.48 7.67 6.84
CA THR A 134 9.71 6.94 6.51
C THR A 134 9.75 6.62 5.01
N LEU A 135 8.65 6.17 4.45
CA LEU A 135 8.50 5.83 3.04
C LEU A 135 8.79 7.03 2.13
N ASN A 136 8.15 8.17 2.40
CA ASN A 136 8.33 9.41 1.63
C ASN A 136 9.77 9.93 1.70
N LYS A 137 10.39 9.91 2.88
CA LYS A 137 11.80 10.34 3.04
C LYS A 137 12.75 9.39 2.30
N TRP A 138 12.54 8.09 2.43
CA TRP A 138 13.39 7.09 1.80
C TRP A 138 13.28 7.15 0.28
N ILE A 139 12.09 7.14 -0.31
CA ILE A 139 11.95 7.10 -1.78
C ILE A 139 12.54 8.36 -2.43
N LYS A 140 12.36 9.53 -1.82
CA LYS A 140 12.93 10.78 -2.31
C LYS A 140 14.46 10.77 -2.27
N LYS A 141 15.05 10.18 -1.23
CA LYS A 141 16.51 9.99 -1.13
C LYS A 141 17.00 8.98 -2.17
N GLU A 142 16.36 7.80 -2.24
CA GLU A 142 16.73 6.69 -3.12
C GLU A 142 16.75 7.11 -4.60
N THR A 143 15.82 7.98 -4.97
CA THR A 143 15.65 8.44 -6.35
C THR A 143 16.40 9.72 -6.69
N LEU A 144 17.18 10.26 -5.74
CA LEU A 144 17.81 11.59 -5.84
C LEU A 144 16.81 12.69 -6.20
N SER A 145 15.58 12.59 -5.66
CA SER A 145 14.46 13.47 -5.96
C SER A 145 14.02 13.52 -7.43
N ASN A 146 14.36 12.51 -8.23
CA ASN A 146 13.83 12.34 -9.59
C ASN A 146 12.77 11.20 -9.64
N PRO A 147 11.48 11.49 -9.84
CA PRO A 147 10.44 10.47 -9.87
C PRO A 147 10.64 9.37 -10.92
N GLU A 148 11.28 9.67 -12.06
CA GLU A 148 11.54 8.67 -13.11
C GLU A 148 12.50 7.56 -12.64
N ASN A 149 13.30 7.81 -11.60
CA ASN A 149 14.17 6.82 -10.97
C ASN A 149 13.42 5.85 -10.04
N ILE A 150 12.13 6.07 -9.77
CA ILE A 150 11.31 5.09 -9.03
C ILE A 150 11.26 3.81 -9.85
N LYS A 151 11.58 2.69 -9.19
CA LYS A 151 11.63 1.36 -9.78
C LYS A 151 10.30 0.65 -9.58
N SER A 152 9.96 -0.22 -10.52
CA SER A 152 8.75 -1.04 -10.49
C SER A 152 8.87 -2.23 -9.52
N GLY A 153 9.61 -2.10 -8.41
CA GLY A 153 9.88 -3.18 -7.48
C GLY A 153 10.97 -2.84 -6.48
N TYR A 154 10.73 -3.14 -5.20
CA TYR A 154 11.73 -3.02 -4.13
C TYR A 154 11.62 -4.19 -3.16
N TYR A 155 12.74 -4.83 -2.86
CA TYR A 155 12.75 -5.99 -1.98
C TYR A 155 12.33 -5.62 -0.56
N VAL A 156 11.56 -6.49 0.08
CA VAL A 156 11.19 -6.39 1.48
C VAL A 156 11.57 -7.66 2.22
N ALA A 157 11.25 -8.84 1.69
CA ALA A 157 11.50 -10.11 2.36
C ALA A 157 12.42 -11.07 1.60
N ASN A 158 12.47 -10.94 0.26
CA ASN A 158 13.14 -11.92 -0.61
C ASN A 158 14.60 -11.55 -0.95
N ASP A 159 15.06 -10.36 -0.60
CA ASP A 159 16.46 -9.91 -0.66
C ASP A 159 16.65 -8.76 0.36
N SER A 160 17.77 -8.05 0.27
CA SER A 160 18.13 -6.88 1.05
C SER A 160 17.02 -5.81 1.00
N PRO A 161 16.38 -5.46 2.13
CA PRO A 161 15.24 -4.56 2.12
C PRO A 161 15.56 -3.18 1.52
N GLY A 162 14.72 -2.73 0.59
CA GLY A 162 14.89 -1.49 -0.17
C GLY A 162 15.75 -1.62 -1.42
N LYS A 163 16.40 -2.77 -1.67
CA LYS A 163 17.13 -2.99 -2.92
C LYS A 163 16.13 -2.94 -4.10
N PRO A 164 16.38 -2.14 -5.14
CA PRO A 164 15.47 -2.04 -6.28
C PRO A 164 15.58 -3.24 -7.23
N PHE A 165 14.48 -3.50 -7.93
CA PHE A 165 14.43 -4.38 -9.11
C PHE A 165 13.36 -3.88 -10.09
N GLY A 166 13.24 -4.52 -11.25
CA GLY A 166 12.28 -4.11 -12.28
C GLY A 166 12.71 -2.86 -13.08
N SER A 167 11.75 -2.28 -13.81
CA SER A 167 11.96 -1.14 -14.71
C SER A 167 11.82 0.21 -14.02
N THR A 168 12.40 1.25 -14.62
CA THR A 168 12.13 2.65 -14.28
C THR A 168 10.93 3.19 -15.04
N ASN A 169 10.47 4.38 -14.67
CA ASN A 169 9.41 5.12 -15.38
C ASN A 169 8.08 4.36 -15.55
N ASP A 170 7.77 3.48 -14.59
CA ASP A 170 6.47 2.82 -14.49
C ASP A 170 5.52 3.69 -13.66
N ILE A 171 4.44 4.17 -14.28
CA ILE A 171 3.53 5.11 -13.63
C ILE A 171 2.76 4.48 -12.49
N SER A 172 2.57 3.16 -12.50
CA SER A 172 1.87 2.47 -11.43
C SER A 172 2.63 2.55 -10.09
N PHE A 173 3.95 2.77 -10.14
CA PHE A 173 4.81 2.97 -8.97
C PHE A 173 5.06 4.44 -8.67
N ILE A 174 5.01 5.32 -9.66
CA ILE A 174 5.25 6.77 -9.49
C ILE A 174 3.98 7.47 -8.98
N ALA A 175 2.83 7.22 -9.61
CA ALA A 175 1.59 7.96 -9.38
C ALA A 175 1.12 7.93 -7.90
N PRO A 176 1.14 6.78 -7.20
CA PRO A 176 0.72 6.75 -5.79
C PRO A 176 1.51 7.68 -4.87
N PHE A 177 2.80 7.92 -5.16
CA PHE A 177 3.62 8.85 -4.37
C PHE A 177 3.20 10.31 -4.53
N LEU A 178 2.45 10.67 -5.59
CA LEU A 178 1.84 12.00 -5.70
C LEU A 178 0.90 12.26 -4.52
N VAL A 179 0.13 11.25 -4.10
CA VAL A 179 -0.82 11.40 -2.99
C VAL A 179 -0.07 11.41 -1.66
N SER A 180 0.89 10.50 -1.48
CA SER A 180 1.64 10.46 -0.22
C SER A 180 2.53 11.68 -0.02
N SER A 181 2.95 12.37 -1.09
CA SER A 181 3.74 13.59 -0.95
C SER A 181 2.92 14.77 -0.40
N LEU A 182 1.60 14.78 -0.56
CA LEU A 182 0.71 15.85 -0.08
C LEU A 182 0.61 15.94 1.44
N ILE A 183 0.95 14.86 2.16
CA ILE A 183 0.89 14.82 3.62
C ILE A 183 2.16 15.38 4.28
N GLU A 184 3.23 15.62 3.50
CA GLU A 184 4.53 16.04 4.00
C GLU A 184 4.74 17.55 3.83
N LYS A 185 5.21 18.21 4.89
CA LYS A 185 5.61 19.62 4.80
C LYS A 185 6.96 19.74 4.08
N GLY A 186 7.10 20.74 3.21
CA GLY A 186 8.35 21.01 2.48
C GLY A 186 8.64 20.05 1.32
N HIS A 187 7.61 19.33 0.87
CA HIS A 187 7.71 18.42 -0.29
C HIS A 187 7.22 19.05 -1.59
N ASP A 188 6.94 20.36 -1.64
CA ASP A 188 6.30 21.03 -2.79
C ASP A 188 7.05 20.78 -4.11
N THR A 189 8.37 20.90 -4.12
CA THR A 189 9.19 20.65 -5.33
C THR A 189 9.13 19.19 -5.78
N TRP A 190 9.06 18.26 -4.84
CA TRP A 190 8.92 16.81 -5.10
C TRP A 190 7.51 16.46 -5.59
N THR A 191 6.47 17.02 -4.97
CA THR A 191 5.08 16.88 -5.42
C THR A 191 4.91 17.39 -6.85
N ILE A 192 5.47 18.58 -7.14
CA ILE A 192 5.41 19.16 -8.48
C ILE A 192 6.20 18.32 -9.49
N SER A 193 7.36 17.75 -9.13
CA SER A 193 8.12 16.90 -10.05
C SER A 193 7.37 15.60 -10.37
N ILE A 194 6.73 14.98 -9.38
CA ILE A 194 5.85 13.81 -9.63
C ILE A 194 4.72 14.21 -10.56
N TRP A 195 3.99 15.29 -10.25
CA TRP A 195 2.89 15.78 -11.10
C TRP A 195 3.34 15.97 -12.55
N LYS A 196 4.47 16.66 -12.77
CA LYS A 196 5.06 16.86 -14.10
C LYS A 196 5.37 15.53 -14.80
N THR A 197 5.96 14.58 -14.08
CA THR A 197 6.26 13.23 -14.61
C THR A 197 4.98 12.54 -15.08
N LEU A 198 3.90 12.63 -14.29
CA LEU A 198 2.61 12.05 -14.66
C LEU A 198 2.04 12.71 -15.92
N ILE A 199 1.90 14.04 -15.95
CA ILE A 199 1.27 14.72 -17.10
C ILE A 199 2.08 14.58 -18.40
N ASN A 200 3.41 14.47 -18.31
CA ASN A 200 4.28 14.37 -19.47
C ASN A 200 4.24 12.99 -20.14
N LYS A 201 3.92 11.91 -19.40
CA LYS A 201 3.81 10.57 -20.00
C LYS A 201 2.44 10.41 -20.68
N PRO A 202 2.37 10.24 -22.01
CA PRO A 202 1.08 10.14 -22.72
C PRO A 202 0.28 8.90 -22.31
N ILE A 203 -1.05 8.99 -22.38
CA ILE A 203 -1.96 7.91 -21.95
C ILE A 203 -1.75 6.65 -22.79
N GLU A 204 -1.54 6.81 -24.09
CA GLU A 204 -1.27 5.76 -25.07
C GLU A 204 0.05 5.02 -24.82
N SER A 205 0.97 5.61 -24.04
CA SER A 205 2.23 5.00 -23.63
C SER A 205 2.15 4.29 -22.28
N CYS A 206 0.96 4.24 -21.67
CA CYS A 206 0.72 3.64 -20.37
C CYS A 206 -0.23 2.45 -20.50
N THR A 207 -0.04 1.43 -19.68
CA THR A 207 -0.99 0.33 -19.54
C THR A 207 -2.31 0.79 -18.90
N PHE A 208 -3.35 -0.05 -18.95
CA PHE A 208 -4.60 0.17 -18.22
C PHE A 208 -4.35 0.44 -16.72
N TYR A 209 -3.47 -0.33 -16.10
CA TYR A 209 -3.19 -0.23 -14.66
C TYR A 209 -2.49 1.09 -14.31
N GLU A 210 -1.47 1.46 -15.09
CA GLU A 210 -0.78 2.75 -14.98
C GLU A 210 -1.75 3.93 -15.13
N ASN A 211 -2.57 3.94 -16.20
CA ASN A 211 -3.51 5.03 -16.45
C ASN A 211 -4.56 5.15 -15.35
N THR A 212 -5.03 4.03 -14.80
CA THR A 212 -5.98 4.05 -13.69
C THR A 212 -5.37 4.69 -12.45
N LEU A 213 -4.16 4.28 -12.05
CA LEU A 213 -3.50 4.86 -10.88
C LEU A 213 -3.12 6.32 -11.09
N LYS A 214 -2.67 6.67 -12.30
CA LYS A 214 -2.42 8.06 -12.70
C LYS A 214 -3.67 8.92 -12.50
N LEU A 215 -4.79 8.53 -13.09
CA LEU A 215 -6.03 9.29 -12.99
C LEU A 215 -6.51 9.42 -11.53
N MET A 216 -6.57 8.30 -10.81
CA MET A 216 -7.08 8.28 -9.43
C MET A 216 -6.24 9.17 -8.49
N THR A 217 -4.92 9.13 -8.62
CA THR A 217 -4.02 9.95 -7.78
C THR A 217 -4.07 11.43 -8.15
N MET A 218 -4.25 11.77 -9.43
CA MET A 218 -4.44 13.15 -9.87
C MET A 218 -5.78 13.74 -9.41
N ILE A 219 -6.86 12.94 -9.36
CA ILE A 219 -8.15 13.35 -8.77
C ILE A 219 -7.96 13.73 -7.30
N VAL A 220 -7.27 12.89 -6.52
CA VAL A 220 -6.96 13.20 -5.11
C VAL A 220 -6.11 14.47 -5.00
N ALA A 221 -5.04 14.57 -5.80
CA ALA A 221 -4.10 15.69 -5.73
C ALA A 221 -4.71 17.05 -6.09
N THR A 222 -5.77 17.04 -6.89
CA THR A 222 -6.53 18.25 -7.26
C THR A 222 -7.69 18.54 -6.32
N GLY A 223 -7.91 17.72 -5.29
CA GLY A 223 -8.99 17.90 -4.31
C GLY A 223 -10.37 17.51 -4.82
N ASN A 224 -10.46 16.66 -5.85
CA ASN A 224 -11.71 16.23 -6.47
C ASN A 224 -12.11 14.78 -6.13
N TRP A 225 -11.59 14.23 -5.02
CA TRP A 225 -11.88 12.87 -4.56
C TRP A 225 -13.22 12.77 -3.83
#